data_AF-A0A1H5EMI4-F1
#
_entry.id   AF-A0A1H5EMI4-F1
#
_cell.length_a   1.000
_cell.length_b   1.000
_cell.length_c   1.000
_cell.angle_alpha   90.00
_cell.angle_beta   90.00
_cell.angle_gamma   90.00
#
_symmetry.space_group_name_H-M   'P 1'
#
loop_
_entity.id
_entity.type
_entity.pdbx_description
1 polymer ?
#
loop_
_entity_poly.entity_id
_entity_poly.type
_entity_poly.pdbx_seq_one_letter_code
_entity_poly.pdbx_strand_id
1 'polypeptide(L)'
;MNTLAGALMERPKKHLSATRSLATTSVADLVRITSLHSTMDGRCTRCGYEPTIIKPLCPEAAAALRELTQRDTKPGPRGAQFSHSSTSDLLAAALQHRPTSTGRCLRCGFTYAAGCEDCPALRAIRRELESRGVTPVRPEAQDAALCSGRAQAWEIEGQSAAQLRRSIDACRQCPLLTQCRTEIEQAIAQGEPPRGMVVAGDAYDLRGNRIEHRHLARYGAVASGSRSRWDTTRAGVAA
;
A
#
# COMPACT_ATOMS: atom_id res chain seq x y z
N MET A 1 33.27 62.65 0.69
CA MET A 1 33.46 61.70 -0.44
C MET A 1 33.54 60.29 0.14
N ASN A 2 32.66 59.38 -0.32
CA ASN A 2 32.72 57.90 -0.49
C ASN A 2 33.99 57.15 0.02
N THR A 3 34.00 55.89 0.51
CA THR A 3 33.06 54.74 0.45
C THR A 3 33.52 53.58 1.36
N LEU A 4 32.54 52.76 1.74
CA LEU A 4 32.49 51.34 2.15
C LEU A 4 33.65 50.35 1.79
N ALA A 5 33.71 49.30 2.63
CA ALA A 5 34.19 47.90 2.45
C ALA A 5 35.45 47.54 3.27
N GLY A 6 35.50 46.46 4.05
CA GLY A 6 34.54 45.41 4.36
C GLY A 6 35.17 44.46 5.39
N ALA A 7 34.34 43.87 6.26
CA ALA A 7 34.56 42.58 6.94
C ALA A 7 33.43 42.37 7.96
N LEU A 8 32.19 42.25 7.48
CA LEU A 8 31.17 41.55 8.24
C LEU A 8 31.51 40.06 8.16
N MET A 9 32.17 39.56 9.21
CA MET A 9 32.19 38.14 9.54
C MET A 9 30.74 37.69 9.67
N GLU A 10 30.19 37.09 8.60
CA GLU A 10 28.93 36.38 8.66
C GLU A 10 29.07 35.22 9.64
N ARG A 11 28.47 35.40 10.82
CA ARG A 11 28.25 34.32 11.77
C ARG A 11 27.52 33.18 11.05
N PRO A 12 27.98 31.92 11.12
CA PRO A 12 27.21 30.81 10.57
C PRO A 12 25.87 30.77 11.28
N LYS A 13 24.79 31.02 10.53
CA LYS A 13 23.42 30.80 10.98
C LYS A 13 23.32 29.32 11.32
N LYS A 14 23.34 29.01 12.63
CA LYS A 14 22.96 27.72 13.17
C LYS A 14 21.53 27.46 12.69
N HIS A 15 21.37 26.69 11.62
CA HIS A 15 20.10 26.08 11.26
C HIS A 15 19.79 25.09 12.38
N LEU A 16 18.98 25.55 13.34
CA LEU A 16 18.28 24.71 14.28
C LEU A 16 17.33 23.83 13.47
N SER A 17 17.84 22.70 12.99
CA SER A 17 17.01 21.60 12.52
C SER A 17 16.28 21.05 13.73
N ALA A 18 15.09 21.61 14.01
CA ALA A 18 14.14 20.96 14.89
C ALA A 18 13.85 19.59 14.28
N THR A 19 14.44 18.55 14.86
CA THR A 19 14.18 17.13 14.55
C THR A 19 12.74 16.83 14.96
N ARG A 20 11.78 17.30 14.17
CA ARG A 20 10.40 16.83 14.22
C ARG A 20 10.44 15.35 13.86
N SER A 21 9.93 14.51 14.76
CA SER A 21 9.79 13.08 14.51
C SER A 21 8.90 12.87 13.28
N LEU A 22 9.49 12.31 12.22
CA LEU A 22 8.75 11.97 11.00
C LEU A 22 7.65 10.93 11.27
N ALA A 23 7.79 10.14 12.33
CA ALA A 23 6.83 9.14 12.78
C ALA A 23 5.46 9.72 13.17
N THR A 24 5.38 10.99 13.59
CA THR A 24 4.12 11.67 13.93
C THR A 24 3.65 12.64 12.83
N THR A 25 4.41 12.76 11.75
CA THR A 25 4.09 13.67 10.64
C THR A 25 2.96 13.10 9.78
N SER A 26 2.01 13.95 9.35
CA SER A 26 0.88 13.53 8.53
C SER A 26 1.35 12.99 7.16
N VAL A 27 0.59 12.08 6.55
CA VAL A 27 0.92 11.56 5.20
C VAL A 27 0.99 12.69 4.18
N ALA A 28 0.08 13.68 4.27
CA ALA A 28 0.07 14.85 3.40
C ALA A 28 1.35 15.68 3.55
N ASP A 29 1.86 15.85 4.77
CA ASP A 29 3.11 16.57 5.01
C ASP A 29 4.34 15.78 4.55
N LEU A 30 4.35 14.45 4.69
CA LEU A 30 5.42 13.61 4.14
C LEU A 30 5.46 13.66 2.60
N VAL A 31 4.30 13.67 1.94
CA VAL A 31 4.19 13.85 0.48
C VAL A 31 4.61 15.26 0.07
N ARG A 32 4.28 16.28 0.87
CA ARG A 32 4.74 17.65 0.65
C ARG A 32 6.27 17.75 0.81
N ILE A 33 6.86 17.10 1.82
CA ILE A 33 8.31 17.07 2.03
C ILE A 33 9.00 16.42 0.83
N THR A 34 8.54 15.27 0.36
CA THR A 34 9.14 14.58 -0.79
C THR A 34 8.99 15.37 -2.10
N SER A 35 7.84 16.02 -2.33
CA SER A 35 7.63 16.83 -3.55
C SER A 35 8.43 18.13 -3.57
N LEU A 36 8.57 18.81 -2.42
CA LEU A 36 9.35 20.05 -2.29
C LEU A 36 10.86 19.85 -2.36
N HIS A 37 11.35 18.62 -2.21
CA HIS A 37 12.78 18.30 -2.26
C HIS A 37 13.18 17.60 -3.58
N SER A 38 12.28 17.55 -4.58
CA SER A 38 12.60 17.08 -5.93
C SER A 38 13.36 18.15 -6.71
N THR A 39 14.42 17.75 -7.42
CA THR A 39 15.26 18.67 -8.21
C THR A 39 14.71 18.80 -9.63
N MET A 40 14.47 20.03 -10.10
CA MET A 40 14.40 20.31 -11.55
C MET A 40 15.78 20.69 -12.12
N ASP A 41 16.67 21.30 -11.31
CA ASP A 41 17.93 21.92 -11.78
C ASP A 41 19.19 21.40 -11.06
N GLY A 42 19.20 20.15 -10.61
CA GLY A 42 20.40 19.54 -10.01
C GLY A 42 20.76 20.00 -8.59
N ARG A 43 19.88 20.74 -7.90
CA ARG A 43 19.98 21.04 -6.46
C ARG A 43 18.61 21.04 -5.79
N CYS A 44 18.56 20.61 -4.54
CA CYS A 44 17.35 20.71 -3.75
C CYS A 44 17.08 22.17 -3.36
N THR A 45 15.95 22.73 -3.80
CA THR A 45 15.56 24.13 -3.57
C THR A 45 15.36 24.50 -2.11
N ARG A 46 15.20 23.51 -1.23
CA ARG A 46 14.92 23.71 0.20
C ARG A 46 16.14 23.57 1.11
N CYS A 47 17.02 22.60 0.83
CA CYS A 47 18.19 22.32 1.69
C CYS A 47 19.53 22.49 0.97
N GLY A 48 19.53 22.85 -0.31
CA GLY A 48 20.75 23.03 -1.11
C GLY A 48 21.47 21.73 -1.47
N TYR A 49 20.94 20.57 -1.08
CA TYR A 49 21.56 19.27 -1.34
C TYR A 49 21.75 19.02 -2.83
N GLU A 50 22.97 18.64 -3.21
CA GLU A 50 23.33 18.21 -4.57
C GLU A 50 23.12 16.70 -4.72
N PRO A 51 22.10 16.25 -5.48
CA PRO A 51 21.89 14.85 -5.75
C PRO A 51 23.05 14.27 -6.56
N THR A 52 23.43 13.05 -6.21
CA THR A 52 24.40 12.25 -6.97
C THR A 52 23.69 11.03 -7.55
N ILE A 53 24.31 10.34 -8.52
CA ILE A 53 23.78 9.10 -9.08
C ILE A 53 23.48 8.06 -7.98
N ILE A 54 24.33 8.02 -6.93
CA ILE A 54 24.21 7.06 -5.82
C ILE A 54 23.20 7.55 -4.76
N LYS A 55 23.07 8.87 -4.59
CA LYS A 55 22.14 9.48 -3.62
C LYS A 55 21.31 10.55 -4.35
N PRO A 56 20.22 10.14 -5.02
CA PRO A 56 19.41 11.04 -5.83
C PRO A 56 18.50 11.95 -5.01
N LEU A 57 18.36 11.69 -3.70
CA LEU A 57 17.47 12.41 -2.79
C LEU A 57 18.26 12.97 -1.62
N CYS A 58 17.86 14.16 -1.14
CA CYS A 58 18.39 14.69 0.11
C CYS A 58 17.98 13.81 1.30
N PRO A 59 18.72 13.86 2.42
CA PRO A 59 18.44 13.03 3.59
C PRO A 59 17.01 13.16 4.12
N GLU A 60 16.44 14.37 4.13
CA GLU A 60 15.05 14.62 4.58
C GLU A 60 14.01 13.98 3.63
N ALA A 61 14.20 14.13 2.32
CA ALA A 61 13.33 13.52 1.32
C ALA A 61 13.43 11.99 1.36
N ALA A 62 14.65 11.46 1.49
CA ALA A 62 14.88 10.02 1.61
C ALA A 62 14.30 9.45 2.91
N ALA A 63 14.32 10.20 4.02
CA ALA A 63 13.70 9.79 5.28
C ALA A 63 12.16 9.82 5.18
N ALA A 64 11.59 10.89 4.61
CA ALA A 64 10.15 10.98 4.39
C ALA A 64 9.64 9.90 3.43
N LEU A 65 10.38 9.59 2.37
CA LEU A 65 10.05 8.52 1.44
C LEU A 65 10.11 7.15 2.13
N ARG A 66 11.16 6.88 2.93
CA ARG A 66 11.26 5.65 3.73
C ARG A 66 10.10 5.49 4.70
N GLU A 67 9.71 6.57 5.40
CA GLU A 67 8.55 6.57 6.30
C GLU A 67 7.24 6.29 5.54
N LEU A 68 7.05 6.90 4.36
CA LEU A 68 5.90 6.62 3.50
C LEU A 68 5.87 5.15 3.04
N THR A 69 7.00 4.61 2.59
CA THR A 69 7.11 3.20 2.20
C THR A 69 6.84 2.27 3.37
N GLN A 70 7.39 2.55 4.55
CA GLN A 70 7.16 1.75 5.75
C GLN A 70 5.67 1.76 6.16
N ARG A 71 5.00 2.91 6.04
CA ARG A 71 3.56 3.03 6.28
C ARG A 71 2.70 2.35 5.22
N ASP A 72 3.18 2.25 3.99
CA ASP A 72 2.53 1.47 2.92
C ASP A 72 2.71 -0.03 3.12
N THR A 73 3.83 -0.47 3.73
CA THR A 73 4.07 -1.88 4.09
C THR A 73 3.41 -2.31 5.41
N LYS A 74 3.06 -1.37 6.28
CA LYS A 74 2.37 -1.66 7.54
C LYS A 74 0.87 -1.81 7.24
N PRO A 75 0.24 -2.97 7.52
CA PRO A 75 -1.20 -3.13 7.38
C PRO A 75 -1.89 -2.29 8.45
N GLY A 76 -2.07 -1.00 8.17
CA GLY A 76 -3.00 -0.15 8.90
C GLY A 76 -4.43 -0.41 8.42
N PRO A 77 -5.45 0.03 9.18
CA PRO A 77 -6.85 -0.12 8.81
C PRO A 77 -7.21 0.80 7.62
N ARG A 78 -6.65 0.53 6.43
CA ARG A 78 -6.93 1.26 5.18
C ARG A 78 -8.21 0.79 4.49
N GLY A 79 -8.86 -0.25 5.01
CA GLY A 79 -10.23 -0.63 4.59
C GLY A 79 -11.28 0.47 4.80
N ALA A 80 -10.96 1.54 5.52
CA ALA A 80 -11.84 2.69 5.74
C ALA A 80 -11.72 3.80 4.67
N GLN A 81 -10.70 3.81 3.80
CA GLN A 81 -10.52 4.92 2.85
C GLN A 81 -11.56 4.94 1.73
N PHE A 82 -12.16 3.79 1.42
CA PHE A 82 -13.10 3.63 0.30
C PHE A 82 -14.45 3.02 0.72
N SER A 83 -14.69 2.86 2.02
CA SER A 83 -15.92 2.27 2.56
C SER A 83 -17.19 3.03 2.15
N HIS A 84 -17.07 4.34 1.89
CA HIS A 84 -18.17 5.20 1.44
C HIS A 84 -18.22 5.41 -0.07
N SER A 85 -17.22 4.97 -0.83
CA SER A 85 -17.16 5.16 -2.28
C SER A 85 -17.89 4.03 -3.00
N SER A 86 -18.81 4.36 -3.88
CA SER A 86 -19.41 3.37 -4.78
C SER A 86 -18.37 2.86 -5.79
N THR A 87 -18.63 1.71 -6.42
CA THR A 87 -17.76 1.20 -7.50
C THR A 87 -17.64 2.19 -8.65
N SER A 88 -18.73 2.88 -9.00
CA SER A 88 -18.72 3.94 -10.02
C SER A 88 -17.83 5.11 -9.63
N ASP A 89 -17.84 5.54 -8.35
CA ASP A 89 -16.99 6.63 -7.88
C ASP A 89 -15.51 6.27 -7.97
N LEU A 90 -15.17 5.02 -7.63
CA LEU A 90 -13.80 4.52 -7.71
C LEU A 90 -13.31 4.44 -9.16
N LEU A 91 -14.15 3.96 -10.09
CA LEU A 91 -13.82 3.94 -11.51
C LEU A 91 -13.63 5.36 -12.05
N ALA A 92 -14.52 6.29 -11.71
CA ALA A 92 -14.41 7.69 -12.10
C ALA A 92 -13.14 8.35 -11.52
N ALA A 93 -12.80 8.07 -10.27
CA ALA A 93 -11.59 8.54 -9.63
C ALA A 93 -10.33 7.97 -10.31
N ALA A 94 -10.31 6.67 -10.63
CA ALA A 94 -9.18 6.03 -11.30
C ALA A 94 -8.85 6.70 -12.64
N LEU A 95 -9.86 7.05 -13.45
CA LEU A 95 -9.68 7.72 -14.74
C LEU A 95 -9.02 9.10 -14.64
N GLN A 96 -9.11 9.76 -13.49
CA GLN A 96 -8.46 11.06 -13.26
C GLN A 96 -6.95 10.93 -13.05
N HIS A 97 -6.46 9.74 -12.68
CA HIS A 97 -5.03 9.49 -12.51
C HIS A 97 -4.40 9.01 -13.81
N ARG A 98 -3.79 9.94 -14.56
CA ARG A 98 -3.04 9.64 -15.78
C ARG A 98 -1.76 10.47 -15.87
N PRO A 99 -0.73 10.01 -16.60
CA PRO A 99 0.47 10.80 -16.87
C PRO A 99 0.16 12.05 -17.70
N THR A 100 0.78 13.17 -17.35
CA THR A 100 0.90 14.37 -18.20
C THR A 100 2.12 14.24 -19.12
N SER A 101 2.22 15.13 -20.10
CA SER A 101 3.41 15.24 -20.96
C SER A 101 4.72 15.49 -20.19
N THR A 102 4.62 16.04 -18.98
CA THR A 102 5.75 16.31 -18.07
C THR A 102 6.11 15.12 -17.17
N GLY A 103 5.50 13.95 -17.37
CA GLY A 103 5.78 12.76 -16.57
C GLY A 103 5.22 12.83 -15.14
N ARG A 104 4.18 13.62 -14.89
CA ARG A 104 3.52 13.74 -13.58
C ARG A 104 2.07 13.25 -13.65
N CYS A 105 1.52 12.78 -12.54
CA CYS A 105 0.12 12.39 -12.47
C CYS A 105 -0.77 13.64 -12.48
N LEU A 106 -1.72 13.70 -13.41
CA LEU A 106 -2.66 14.81 -13.56
C LEU A 106 -3.44 15.12 -12.29
N ARG A 107 -3.80 14.10 -11.50
CA ARG A 107 -4.64 14.25 -10.31
C ARG A 107 -3.86 14.53 -9.03
N CYS A 108 -2.74 13.82 -8.80
CA CYS A 108 -2.02 13.89 -7.53
C CYS A 108 -0.59 14.45 -7.63
N GLY A 109 -0.12 14.81 -8.82
CA GLY A 109 1.21 15.41 -9.02
C GLY A 109 2.39 14.45 -8.85
N PHE A 110 2.14 13.15 -8.60
CA PHE A 110 3.17 12.12 -8.47
C PHE A 110 4.05 12.09 -9.72
N THR A 111 5.37 12.08 -9.56
CA THR A 111 6.31 12.02 -10.69
C THR A 111 6.60 10.57 -11.02
N TYR A 112 6.31 10.17 -12.25
CA TYR A 112 6.57 8.81 -12.72
C TYR A 112 8.07 8.63 -12.95
N ALA A 113 8.66 7.61 -12.33
CA ALA A 113 10.03 7.16 -12.58
C ALA A 113 10.00 5.89 -13.45
N ALA A 114 11.15 5.52 -14.01
CA ALA A 114 11.29 4.29 -14.80
C ALA A 114 10.75 3.08 -14.01
N GLY A 115 9.84 2.31 -14.63
CA GLY A 115 9.19 1.13 -14.03
C GLY A 115 7.97 1.42 -13.15
N CYS A 116 7.61 2.68 -12.89
CA CYS A 116 6.34 3.03 -12.24
C CYS A 116 5.28 3.37 -13.28
N GLU A 117 4.33 2.46 -13.52
CA GLU A 117 3.20 2.70 -14.43
C GLU A 117 2.04 3.45 -13.74
N ASP A 118 1.84 3.22 -12.45
CA ASP A 118 0.73 3.77 -11.68
C ASP A 118 1.24 4.63 -10.51
N CYS A 119 0.59 5.77 -10.27
CA CYS A 119 0.84 6.57 -9.08
C CYS A 119 0.29 5.88 -7.81
N PRO A 120 0.81 6.18 -6.60
CA PRO A 120 0.37 5.51 -5.37
C PRO A 120 -1.14 5.56 -5.11
N ALA A 121 -1.78 6.70 -5.40
CA ALA A 121 -3.23 6.86 -5.25
C ALA A 121 -4.01 5.97 -6.23
N LEU A 122 -3.58 5.87 -7.49
CA LEU A 122 -4.20 4.99 -8.47
C LEU A 122 -4.03 3.52 -8.08
N ARG A 123 -2.86 3.14 -7.56
CA ARG A 123 -2.64 1.77 -7.05
C ARG A 123 -3.61 1.43 -5.92
N ALA A 124 -3.84 2.36 -4.99
CA ALA A 124 -4.81 2.16 -3.90
C ALA A 124 -6.25 1.98 -4.41
N ILE A 125 -6.68 2.82 -5.35
CA ILE A 125 -8.02 2.70 -5.97
C ILE A 125 -8.16 1.37 -6.72
N ARG A 126 -7.13 0.97 -7.48
CA ARG A 126 -7.11 -0.31 -8.21
C ARG A 126 -7.17 -1.51 -7.26
N ARG A 127 -6.42 -1.49 -6.16
CA ARG A 127 -6.49 -2.55 -5.12
C ARG A 127 -7.91 -2.71 -4.56
N GLU A 128 -8.63 -1.61 -4.37
CA GLU A 128 -10.04 -1.67 -3.93
C GLU A 128 -10.98 -2.20 -5.04
N LEU A 129 -10.77 -1.80 -6.29
CA LEU A 129 -11.56 -2.34 -7.41
C LEU A 129 -11.31 -3.84 -7.62
N GLU A 130 -10.07 -4.30 -7.41
CA GLU A 130 -9.69 -5.71 -7.42
C GLU A 130 -10.35 -6.48 -6.26
N SER A 131 -10.34 -5.93 -5.03
CA SER A 131 -11.00 -6.55 -3.87
C SER A 131 -12.52 -6.72 -4.08
N ARG A 132 -13.13 -5.76 -4.80
CA ARG A 132 -14.54 -5.81 -5.23
C ARG A 132 -14.79 -6.74 -6.43
N GLY A 133 -13.74 -7.21 -7.11
CA GLY A 133 -13.84 -8.07 -8.29
C GLY A 133 -14.26 -7.35 -9.57
N VAL A 134 -14.07 -6.03 -9.62
CA VAL A 134 -14.42 -5.18 -10.78
C VAL A 134 -13.29 -5.22 -11.81
N THR A 135 -12.05 -5.31 -11.35
CA THR A 135 -10.85 -5.41 -12.19
C THR A 135 -10.07 -6.69 -11.88
N PRO A 136 -9.37 -7.28 -12.87
CA PRO A 136 -8.50 -8.43 -12.64
C PRO A 136 -7.36 -8.08 -11.66
N VAL A 137 -7.00 -9.04 -10.82
CA VAL A 137 -5.83 -8.95 -9.92
C VAL A 137 -4.55 -8.90 -10.76
N ARG A 138 -3.72 -7.87 -10.54
CA ARG A 138 -2.42 -7.73 -11.22
C ARG A 138 -1.23 -7.96 -10.27
N PRO A 139 -0.09 -8.47 -10.75
CA PRO A 139 1.14 -8.48 -9.97
C PRO A 139 1.59 -7.05 -9.62
N GLU A 140 2.24 -6.87 -8.46
CA GLU A 140 2.80 -5.56 -8.08
C GLU A 140 4.11 -5.23 -8.78
N ALA A 141 4.81 -6.26 -9.25
CA ALA A 141 6.02 -6.17 -10.07
C ALA A 141 6.04 -7.35 -11.06
N GLN A 142 6.84 -7.23 -12.13
CA GLN A 142 7.22 -8.39 -12.94
C GLN A 142 7.87 -9.41 -11.99
N ASP A 143 7.39 -10.66 -12.01
CA ASP A 143 7.81 -11.77 -11.14
C ASP A 143 7.28 -11.79 -9.70
N ALA A 144 6.46 -10.82 -9.29
CA ALA A 144 5.79 -10.90 -7.99
C ALA A 144 4.60 -11.87 -8.00
N ALA A 145 4.43 -12.65 -6.92
CA ALA A 145 3.22 -13.42 -6.71
C ALA A 145 1.99 -12.50 -6.70
N LEU A 146 0.87 -12.94 -7.30
CA LEU A 146 -0.40 -12.18 -7.27
C LEU A 146 -0.89 -11.89 -5.84
N CYS A 147 -0.48 -12.72 -4.87
CA CYS A 147 -0.83 -12.54 -3.48
C CYS A 147 0.10 -11.59 -2.70
N SER A 148 1.29 -11.27 -3.25
CA SER A 148 2.26 -10.42 -2.58
C SER A 148 1.72 -9.00 -2.38
N GLY A 149 1.91 -8.45 -1.17
CA GLY A 149 1.47 -7.10 -0.82
C GLY A 149 -0.04 -6.92 -0.60
N ARG A 150 -0.83 -8.01 -0.63
CA ARG A 150 -2.30 -7.97 -0.65
C ARG A 150 -3.00 -8.84 0.39
N ALA A 151 -2.41 -9.02 1.57
CA ALA A 151 -2.86 -9.98 2.61
C ALA A 151 -4.40 -10.04 2.79
N GLN A 152 -5.06 -8.90 2.95
CA GLN A 152 -6.50 -8.83 3.20
C GLN A 152 -7.39 -9.39 2.07
N ALA A 153 -6.94 -9.33 0.81
CA ALA A 153 -7.69 -9.89 -0.32
C ALA A 153 -7.66 -11.42 -0.33
N TRP A 154 -6.74 -12.03 0.42
CA TRP A 154 -6.57 -13.48 0.54
C TRP A 154 -7.01 -14.01 1.90
N GLU A 155 -7.37 -13.14 2.85
CA GLU A 155 -7.92 -13.55 4.14
C GLU A 155 -9.32 -14.16 3.98
N ILE A 156 -9.63 -15.15 4.81
CA ILE A 156 -10.94 -15.80 4.83
C ILE A 156 -11.96 -14.97 5.61
N GLU A 157 -11.50 -14.26 6.64
CA GLU A 157 -12.36 -13.49 7.53
C GLU A 157 -12.95 -12.25 6.83
N GLY A 158 -14.24 -12.01 7.03
CA GLY A 158 -14.93 -10.86 6.45
C GLY A 158 -15.18 -10.93 4.93
N GLN A 159 -14.80 -12.03 4.26
CA GLN A 159 -15.07 -12.23 2.84
C GLN A 159 -16.36 -13.00 2.58
N SER A 160 -17.16 -12.51 1.63
CA SER A 160 -18.28 -13.25 1.07
C SER A 160 -17.82 -14.45 0.26
N ALA A 161 -18.69 -15.43 0.06
CA ALA A 161 -18.39 -16.60 -0.77
C ALA A 161 -17.98 -16.24 -2.21
N ALA A 162 -18.56 -15.17 -2.77
CA ALA A 162 -18.21 -14.67 -4.08
C ALA A 162 -16.79 -14.06 -4.11
N GLN A 163 -16.37 -13.36 -3.05
CA GLN A 163 -15.00 -12.87 -2.91
C GLN A 163 -14.01 -14.02 -2.81
N LEU A 164 -14.29 -15.02 -1.95
CA LEU A 164 -13.46 -16.21 -1.80
C LEU A 164 -13.28 -16.98 -3.10
N ARG A 165 -14.36 -17.15 -3.88
CA ARG A 165 -14.31 -17.78 -5.21
C ARG A 165 -13.32 -17.03 -6.12
N ARG A 166 -13.44 -15.70 -6.20
CA ARG A 166 -12.55 -14.88 -7.04
C ARG A 166 -11.10 -14.95 -6.59
N SER A 167 -10.83 -14.91 -5.29
CA SER A 167 -9.48 -15.07 -4.77
C SER A 167 -8.90 -16.44 -5.15
N ILE A 168 -9.67 -17.52 -5.01
CA ILE A 168 -9.24 -18.86 -5.46
C ILE A 168 -8.92 -18.89 -6.96
N ASP A 169 -9.80 -18.33 -7.79
CA ASP A 169 -9.62 -18.32 -9.24
C ASP A 169 -8.41 -17.47 -9.66
N ALA A 170 -8.18 -16.34 -8.99
CA ALA A 170 -6.98 -15.52 -9.18
C ALA A 170 -5.71 -16.25 -8.72
N CYS A 171 -5.77 -16.97 -7.59
CA CYS A 171 -4.67 -17.79 -7.10
C CYS A 171 -4.26 -18.85 -8.14
N ARG A 172 -5.25 -19.48 -8.78
CA ARG A 172 -5.05 -20.50 -9.82
C ARG A 172 -4.47 -19.97 -11.13
N GLN A 173 -4.56 -18.66 -11.35
CA GLN A 173 -3.94 -17.98 -12.49
C GLN A 173 -2.55 -17.43 -12.16
N CYS A 174 -2.08 -17.58 -10.92
CA CYS A 174 -0.77 -17.11 -10.51
C CYS A 174 0.34 -17.88 -11.25
N PRO A 175 1.30 -17.20 -11.90
CA PRO A 175 2.43 -17.86 -12.55
C PRO A 175 3.26 -18.75 -11.61
N LEU A 176 3.26 -18.42 -10.31
CA LEU A 176 3.98 -19.16 -9.26
C LEU A 176 3.16 -20.29 -8.62
N LEU A 177 1.99 -20.65 -9.17
CA LEU A 177 1.08 -21.62 -8.56
C LEU A 177 1.73 -22.98 -8.28
N THR A 178 2.49 -23.52 -9.24
CA THR A 178 3.12 -24.84 -9.11
C THR A 178 4.11 -24.86 -7.94
N GLN A 179 5.00 -23.87 -7.87
CA GLN A 179 5.94 -23.72 -6.77
C GLN A 179 5.21 -23.55 -5.43
N CYS A 180 4.21 -22.66 -5.38
CA CYS A 180 3.43 -22.40 -4.19
C CYS A 180 2.72 -23.67 -3.67
N ARG A 181 2.22 -24.54 -4.56
CA ARG A 181 1.65 -25.83 -4.16
C ARG A 181 2.66 -26.73 -3.49
N THR A 182 3.85 -26.89 -4.08
CA THR A 182 4.92 -27.71 -3.50
C THR A 182 5.33 -27.20 -2.12
N GLU A 183 5.51 -25.89 -1.96
CA GLU A 183 5.88 -25.28 -0.67
C GLU A 183 4.79 -25.51 0.39
N ILE A 184 3.52 -25.36 0.02
CA ILE A 184 2.39 -25.55 0.94
C ILE A 184 2.20 -27.02 1.31
N GLU A 185 2.36 -27.94 0.36
CA GLU A 185 2.34 -29.39 0.63
C GLU A 185 3.46 -29.80 1.60
N GLN A 186 4.66 -29.24 1.43
CA GLN A 186 5.78 -29.45 2.36
C GLN A 186 5.47 -28.89 3.75
N ALA A 187 4.93 -27.67 3.84
CA ALA A 187 4.55 -27.06 5.11
C ALA A 187 3.48 -27.89 5.84
N ILE A 188 2.47 -28.38 5.12
CA ILE A 188 1.44 -29.27 5.67
C ILE A 188 2.08 -30.56 6.20
N ALA A 189 3.00 -31.18 5.44
CA ALA A 189 3.70 -32.39 5.88
C ALA A 189 4.56 -32.17 7.14
N GLN A 190 5.05 -30.94 7.34
CA GLN A 190 5.81 -30.53 8.52
C GLN A 190 4.91 -30.13 9.71
N GLY A 191 3.58 -30.14 9.55
CA GLY A 191 2.64 -29.75 10.59
C GLY A 191 2.36 -28.24 10.68
N GLU A 192 2.74 -27.48 9.65
CA GLU A 192 2.55 -26.04 9.53
C GLU A 192 1.55 -25.69 8.41
N PRO A 193 0.27 -26.11 8.50
CA PRO A 193 -0.71 -25.80 7.47
C PRO A 193 -1.02 -24.30 7.44
N PRO A 194 -1.33 -23.73 6.26
CA PRO A 194 -1.81 -22.35 6.14
C PRO A 194 -3.11 -22.17 6.90
N ARG A 195 -3.33 -21.00 7.53
CA ARG A 195 -4.53 -20.74 8.33
C ARG A 195 -5.20 -19.44 7.93
N GLY A 196 -6.53 -19.49 7.82
CA GLY A 196 -7.36 -18.30 7.62
C GLY A 196 -7.15 -17.58 6.30
N MET A 197 -6.68 -18.28 5.27
CA MET A 197 -6.34 -17.66 3.99
C MET A 197 -6.58 -18.53 2.76
N VAL A 198 -6.60 -17.89 1.60
CA VAL A 198 -6.54 -18.49 0.28
C VAL A 198 -5.09 -18.53 -0.19
N VAL A 199 -4.57 -19.72 -0.46
CA VAL A 199 -3.19 -19.94 -0.93
C VAL A 199 -3.12 -21.22 -1.78
N ALA A 200 -2.18 -21.29 -2.72
CA ALA A 200 -1.97 -22.45 -3.61
C ALA A 200 -3.22 -22.93 -4.40
N GLY A 201 -4.20 -22.03 -4.60
CA GLY A 201 -5.44 -22.31 -5.32
C GLY A 201 -6.56 -22.89 -4.45
N ASP A 202 -6.42 -22.82 -3.13
CA ASP A 202 -7.34 -23.37 -2.13
C ASP A 202 -7.55 -22.43 -0.94
N ALA A 203 -8.69 -22.57 -0.27
CA ALA A 203 -9.03 -21.84 0.95
C ALA A 203 -8.78 -22.72 2.19
N TYR A 204 -8.23 -22.14 3.26
CA TYR A 204 -7.95 -22.81 4.52
C TYR A 204 -8.62 -22.09 5.69
N ASP A 205 -9.34 -22.81 6.53
CA ASP A 205 -9.97 -22.24 7.73
C ASP A 205 -8.93 -21.79 8.77
N LEU A 206 -9.38 -21.20 9.89
CA LEU A 206 -8.50 -20.75 10.97
C LEU A 206 -7.73 -21.88 11.66
N ARG A 207 -8.14 -23.14 11.48
CA ARG A 207 -7.49 -24.34 12.02
C ARG A 207 -6.51 -24.97 11.03
N GLY A 208 -6.48 -24.47 9.79
CA GLY A 208 -5.67 -24.99 8.70
C GLY A 208 -6.29 -26.15 7.94
N ASN A 209 -7.60 -26.37 8.09
CA ASN A 209 -8.31 -27.34 7.25
C ASN A 209 -8.65 -26.70 5.91
N ARG A 210 -8.46 -27.45 4.82
CA ARG A 210 -8.90 -27.05 3.49
C ARG A 210 -10.43 -26.96 3.46
N ILE A 211 -10.95 -25.82 3.03
CA ILE A 211 -12.38 -25.60 2.80
C ILE A 211 -12.71 -26.06 1.38
N GLU A 212 -13.48 -27.13 1.28
CA GLU A 212 -13.95 -27.62 -0.01
C GLU A 212 -14.84 -26.60 -0.72
N HIS A 213 -14.82 -26.61 -2.06
CA HIS A 213 -15.51 -25.60 -2.85
C HIS A 213 -17.01 -25.51 -2.56
N ARG A 214 -17.66 -26.67 -2.33
CA ARG A 214 -19.08 -26.78 -1.94
C ARG A 214 -19.41 -26.13 -0.59
N HIS A 215 -18.41 -25.95 0.27
CA HIS A 215 -18.58 -25.38 1.61
C HIS A 215 -18.25 -23.89 1.70
N LEU A 216 -17.71 -23.27 0.64
CA LEU A 216 -17.41 -21.83 0.62
C LEU A 216 -18.63 -20.95 0.88
N ALA A 217 -19.81 -21.33 0.35
CA ALA A 217 -21.04 -20.58 0.57
C ALA A 217 -21.42 -20.51 2.05
N ARG A 218 -21.32 -21.65 2.74
CA ARG A 218 -21.59 -21.76 4.18
C ARG A 218 -20.58 -20.98 5.00
N TYR A 219 -19.29 -21.11 4.66
CA TYR A 219 -18.22 -20.42 5.37
C TYR A 219 -18.30 -18.90 5.20
N GLY A 220 -18.52 -18.44 3.96
CA GLY A 220 -18.69 -17.02 3.64
C GLY A 220 -19.86 -16.39 4.39
N ALA A 221 -21.01 -17.08 4.50
CA ALA A 221 -22.17 -16.57 5.25
C ALA A 221 -21.88 -16.38 6.76
N VAL A 222 -21.12 -17.30 7.36
CA VAL A 222 -20.72 -17.20 8.78
C VAL A 222 -19.67 -16.12 8.99
N ALA A 223 -18.67 -16.03 8.09
CA ALA A 223 -17.58 -15.06 8.16
C ALA A 223 -18.02 -13.63 7.84
N SER A 224 -19.05 -13.44 6.99
CA SER A 224 -19.64 -12.12 6.72
C SER A 224 -20.67 -11.71 7.77
N GLY A 225 -21.35 -12.67 8.40
CA GLY A 225 -22.36 -12.43 9.44
C GLY A 225 -21.78 -12.09 10.81
N SER A 226 -20.52 -12.42 11.09
CA SER A 226 -19.87 -12.16 12.39
C SER A 226 -19.57 -10.68 12.65
N ARG A 227 -19.57 -9.80 11.64
CA ARG A 227 -19.37 -8.35 11.82
C ARG A 227 -20.45 -7.66 12.64
N SER A 228 -21.62 -8.28 12.86
CA SER A 228 -22.69 -7.73 13.68
C SER A 228 -22.58 -8.04 15.18
N ARG A 229 -21.78 -9.03 15.60
CA ARG A 229 -21.79 -9.53 17.00
C ARG A 229 -20.68 -8.98 17.88
N TRP A 230 -19.70 -8.26 17.35
CA TRP A 230 -18.58 -7.73 18.14
C TRP A 230 -18.66 -6.24 18.46
N ASP A 231 -19.67 -5.52 17.96
CA ASP A 231 -19.86 -4.09 18.27
C ASP A 231 -20.79 -3.83 19.47
N THR A 232 -21.26 -4.88 20.16
CA THR A 232 -22.15 -4.75 21.34
C THR A 232 -21.56 -5.31 22.63
N THR A 233 -20.30 -5.75 22.65
CA THR A 233 -19.65 -6.25 23.90
C THR A 233 -18.59 -5.29 24.46
N ARG A 234 -18.67 -3.99 24.12
CA ARG A 234 -17.82 -2.94 24.70
C ARG A 234 -18.58 -1.72 25.25
N ALA A 235 -19.89 -1.88 25.51
CA ALA A 235 -20.73 -0.85 26.13
C ALA A 235 -21.48 -1.35 27.37
N GLY A 236 -20.95 -2.35 28.08
CA GLY A 236 -21.67 -2.94 29.22
C GLY A 236 -20.80 -3.66 30.25
N VAL A 237 -19.70 -3.06 30.70
CA VAL A 237 -19.12 -3.34 32.03
C VAL A 237 -18.40 -2.08 32.56
N ALA A 238 -19.13 -1.25 33.29
CA ALA A 238 -18.70 -0.38 34.38
C ALA A 238 -20.02 0.10 35.01
N ALA A 239 -20.50 -0.64 36.02
CA ALA A 239 -20.37 -0.30 37.44
C ALA A 239 -21.27 0.88 37.81
#